data_AF-A0A285U325-F1
#
_entry.id   AF-A0A285U325-F1
#
_cell.length_a   1.000
_cell.length_b   1.000
_cell.length_c   1.000
_cell.angle_alpha   90.00
_cell.angle_beta   90.00
_cell.angle_gamma   90.00
#
_symmetry.space_group_name_H-M   'P 1'
#
loop_
_entity.id
_entity.type
_entity.pdbx_description
1 polymer ?
#
loop_
_entity_poly.entity_id
_entity_poly.type
_entity_poly.pdbx_seq_one_letter_code
_entity_poly.pdbx_strand_id
1 'polypeptide(L)'
;MSRSFALAFLTVPDLGPTEAIRVAAETGYDSVGLRLLPAAASGEGPYPILTDASVLAEARAALDDTGIRVGDVEIVRLKPHTKVDEFTGFLECAAALGAANILVAGDDPEPARLTQTFGAFAQLAARYGLTADLEFMPWTGVRNAAEAKAIVEGAGQPNGGVLADALHWDRTGGKVEDLQSLPANRIHYFQLCDAPAEYDRSDAGLISIARGGRLLPGEGGIDLPAFVRALPADVPVSIEIASADLVHRLSPRDRATQALAAAKATIANTL
;
A
#
# COMPACT_ATOMS: atom_id res chain seq x y z
N MET A 1 17.06 1.98 16.13
CA MET A 1 15.66 2.44 16.01
C MET A 1 14.85 1.29 15.45
N SER A 2 13.71 0.90 16.02
CA SER A 2 12.89 -0.17 15.46
C SER A 2 11.85 0.40 14.49
N ARG A 3 11.80 -0.11 13.26
CA ARG A 3 10.70 0.16 12.33
C ARG A 3 9.39 -0.44 12.86
N SER A 4 8.28 0.20 12.53
CA SER A 4 6.95 -0.37 12.75
C SER A 4 6.50 -1.18 11.53
N PHE A 5 5.65 -2.17 11.76
CA PHE A 5 5.16 -3.09 10.73
C PHE A 5 3.63 -3.05 10.65
N ALA A 6 3.10 -2.89 9.43
CA ALA A 6 1.69 -2.95 9.11
C ALA A 6 1.32 -4.25 8.39
N LEU A 7 0.18 -4.84 8.76
CA LEU A 7 -0.40 -5.97 8.03
C LEU A 7 -1.20 -5.40 6.84
N ALA A 8 -0.67 -5.46 5.63
CA ALA A 8 -1.39 -4.99 4.45
C ALA A 8 -2.59 -5.92 4.15
N PHE A 9 -3.67 -5.34 3.64
CA PHE A 9 -4.89 -6.06 3.28
C PHE A 9 -4.64 -7.27 2.37
N LEU A 10 -3.80 -7.14 1.34
CA LEU A 10 -3.55 -8.23 0.38
C LEU A 10 -2.81 -9.44 0.99
N THR A 11 -2.27 -9.34 2.20
CA THR A 11 -1.71 -10.48 2.94
C THR A 11 -2.80 -11.38 3.54
N VAL A 12 -3.96 -10.80 3.84
CA VAL A 12 -5.14 -11.48 4.41
C VAL A 12 -6.45 -11.05 3.72
N PRO A 13 -6.54 -11.15 2.37
CA PRO A 13 -7.60 -10.52 1.58
C PRO A 13 -8.99 -11.15 1.78
N ASP A 14 -9.03 -12.31 2.43
CA ASP A 14 -10.19 -13.11 2.80
C ASP A 14 -10.79 -12.73 4.16
N LEU A 15 -10.18 -11.79 4.89
CA LEU A 15 -10.70 -11.27 6.16
C LEU A 15 -11.56 -10.01 5.96
N GLY A 16 -12.61 -9.91 6.79
CA GLY A 16 -13.26 -8.63 7.05
C GLY A 16 -12.35 -7.68 7.84
N PRO A 17 -12.68 -6.38 7.89
CA PRO A 17 -11.84 -5.39 8.56
C PRO A 17 -11.67 -5.68 10.06
N THR A 18 -12.75 -6.08 10.74
CA THR A 18 -12.74 -6.42 12.18
C THR A 18 -11.80 -7.60 12.46
N GLU A 19 -11.87 -8.67 11.65
CA GLU A 19 -11.00 -9.83 11.78
C GLU A 19 -9.55 -9.47 11.46
N ALA A 20 -9.29 -8.66 10.43
CA ALA A 20 -7.95 -8.23 10.06
C ALA A 20 -7.28 -7.42 11.18
N ILE A 21 -8.02 -6.51 11.85
CA ILE A 21 -7.54 -5.76 13.01
C ILE A 21 -7.13 -6.71 14.15
N ARG A 22 -7.98 -7.69 14.48
CA ARG A 22 -7.69 -8.67 15.54
C ARG A 22 -6.48 -9.55 15.18
N VAL A 23 -6.39 -10.03 13.95
CA VAL A 23 -5.24 -10.82 13.48
C VAL A 23 -3.95 -10.00 13.54
N ALA A 24 -3.97 -8.73 13.14
CA ALA A 24 -2.81 -7.85 13.26
C ALA A 24 -2.35 -7.73 14.72
N ALA A 25 -3.28 -7.50 15.65
CA ALA A 25 -3.00 -7.43 17.10
C ALA A 25 -2.41 -8.74 17.64
N GLU A 26 -3.06 -9.86 17.35
CA GLU A 26 -2.70 -11.19 17.86
C GLU A 26 -1.35 -11.69 17.35
N THR A 27 -0.93 -11.21 16.17
CA THR A 27 0.33 -11.63 15.53
C THR A 27 1.47 -10.65 15.72
N GLY A 28 1.22 -9.50 16.37
CA GLY A 28 2.26 -8.56 16.81
C GLY A 28 2.64 -7.49 15.79
N TYR A 29 1.72 -7.13 14.90
CA TYR A 29 1.84 -5.93 14.06
C TYR A 29 1.56 -4.66 14.86
N ASP A 30 2.08 -3.52 14.38
CA ASP A 30 1.84 -2.20 14.97
C ASP A 30 0.60 -1.51 14.37
N SER A 31 0.24 -1.89 13.14
CA SER A 31 -0.89 -1.35 12.40
C SER A 31 -1.45 -2.33 11.37
N VAL A 32 -2.59 -1.98 10.79
CA VAL A 32 -3.25 -2.75 9.71
C VAL A 32 -3.56 -1.83 8.53
N GLY A 33 -3.46 -2.36 7.31
CA GLY A 33 -3.94 -1.74 6.07
C GLY A 33 -5.33 -2.26 5.73
N LEU A 34 -6.26 -1.39 5.34
CA LEU A 34 -7.65 -1.76 5.06
C LEU A 34 -8.10 -1.33 3.66
N ARG A 35 -8.85 -2.20 2.98
CA ARG A 35 -9.44 -1.88 1.68
C ARG A 35 -10.85 -1.35 1.81
N LEU A 36 -11.06 -0.12 1.35
CA LEU A 36 -12.35 0.59 1.37
C LEU A 36 -12.94 0.67 -0.04
N LEU A 37 -12.09 0.76 -1.07
CA LEU A 37 -12.47 0.89 -2.48
C LEU A 37 -11.96 -0.29 -3.32
N PRO A 38 -12.69 -0.66 -4.38
CA PRO A 38 -12.28 -1.74 -5.27
C PRO A 38 -11.01 -1.41 -6.05
N ALA A 39 -10.14 -2.40 -6.20
CA ALA A 39 -8.86 -2.26 -6.92
C ALA A 39 -8.98 -2.45 -8.44
N ALA A 40 -10.12 -2.96 -8.94
CA ALA A 40 -10.39 -3.14 -10.36
C ALA A 40 -11.75 -2.52 -10.74
N ALA A 41 -11.87 -2.10 -12.00
CA ALA A 41 -13.10 -1.48 -12.51
C ALA A 41 -14.26 -2.47 -12.76
N SER A 42 -14.01 -3.79 -12.72
CA SER A 42 -15.00 -4.80 -13.06
C SER A 42 -15.44 -5.61 -11.83
N GLY A 43 -16.71 -5.47 -11.44
CA GLY A 43 -17.43 -6.44 -10.61
C GLY A 43 -17.35 -6.27 -9.10
N GLU A 44 -16.35 -5.57 -8.57
CA GLU A 44 -16.26 -5.24 -7.15
C GLU A 44 -16.95 -3.90 -6.86
N GLY A 45 -17.96 -3.90 -5.98
CA GLY A 45 -18.49 -2.69 -5.37
C GLY A 45 -17.58 -2.17 -4.25
N PRO A 46 -17.88 -1.00 -3.67
CA PRO A 46 -17.23 -0.57 -2.44
C PRO A 46 -17.32 -1.64 -1.34
N TYR A 47 -16.26 -1.74 -0.52
CA TYR A 47 -16.23 -2.71 0.57
C TYR A 47 -17.25 -2.30 1.65
N PRO A 48 -17.84 -3.27 2.39
CA PRO A 48 -18.88 -2.97 3.38
C PRO A 48 -18.49 -1.91 4.42
N ILE A 49 -17.20 -1.81 4.78
CA ILE A 49 -16.72 -0.76 5.70
C ILE A 49 -17.00 0.67 5.22
N LEU A 50 -17.14 0.88 3.91
CA LEU A 50 -17.46 2.20 3.34
C LEU A 50 -18.98 2.45 3.23
N THR A 51 -19.79 1.40 3.18
CA THR A 51 -21.22 1.49 2.84
C THR A 51 -22.16 1.07 3.97
N ASP A 52 -21.65 0.38 4.99
CA ASP A 52 -22.40 -0.12 6.14
C ASP A 52 -21.82 0.44 7.45
N ALA A 53 -22.62 1.28 8.11
CA ALA A 53 -22.24 1.93 9.37
C ALA A 53 -22.00 0.94 10.51
N SER A 54 -22.63 -0.25 10.48
CA SER A 54 -22.41 -1.27 11.50
C SER A 54 -21.02 -1.89 11.37
N VAL A 55 -20.57 -2.16 10.15
CA VAL A 55 -19.21 -2.67 9.87
C VAL A 55 -18.15 -1.65 10.29
N LEU A 56 -18.36 -0.36 10.00
CA LEU A 56 -17.47 0.70 10.48
C LEU A 56 -17.45 0.79 12.01
N ALA A 57 -18.60 0.69 12.68
CA ALA A 57 -18.67 0.74 14.13
C ALA A 57 -17.94 -0.45 14.78
N GLU A 58 -18.08 -1.65 14.23
CA GLU A 58 -17.38 -2.86 14.69
C GLU A 58 -15.86 -2.76 14.49
N ALA A 59 -15.42 -2.26 13.33
CA ALA A 59 -14.00 -2.03 13.07
C ALA A 59 -13.41 -1.02 14.07
N ARG A 60 -14.12 0.08 14.35
CA ARG A 60 -13.69 1.07 15.35
C ARG A 60 -13.60 0.48 16.75
N ALA A 61 -14.59 -0.31 17.16
CA ALA A 61 -14.55 -1.01 18.44
C ALA A 61 -13.35 -1.97 18.53
N ALA A 62 -13.04 -2.71 17.46
CA ALA A 62 -11.87 -3.58 17.43
C ALA A 62 -10.54 -2.81 17.50
N LEU A 63 -10.43 -1.62 16.89
CA LEU A 63 -9.26 -0.75 17.03
C LEU A 63 -9.10 -0.31 18.49
N ASP A 64 -10.19 0.12 19.12
CA ASP A 64 -10.20 0.55 20.53
C ASP A 64 -9.83 -0.60 21.49
N ASP A 65 -10.34 -1.81 21.25
CA ASP A 65 -10.10 -2.99 22.09
C ASP A 65 -8.65 -3.51 21.98
N THR A 66 -8.06 -3.40 20.79
CA THR A 66 -6.74 -4.00 20.50
C THR A 66 -5.58 -3.00 20.60
N GLY A 67 -5.85 -1.70 20.44
CA GLY A 67 -4.82 -0.66 20.35
C GLY A 67 -4.07 -0.63 19.01
N ILE A 68 -4.47 -1.44 18.02
CA ILE A 68 -3.94 -1.39 16.66
C ILE A 68 -4.34 -0.08 15.99
N ARG A 69 -3.43 0.48 15.20
CA ARG A 69 -3.70 1.66 14.35
C ARG A 69 -4.00 1.24 12.92
N VAL A 70 -4.68 2.10 12.17
CA VAL A 70 -4.80 1.94 10.71
C VAL A 70 -3.62 2.65 10.05
N GLY A 71 -2.71 1.87 9.47
CA GLY A 71 -1.50 2.38 8.83
C GLY A 71 -1.83 3.03 7.49
N ASP A 72 -2.60 2.32 6.66
CA ASP A 72 -2.99 2.76 5.34
C ASP A 72 -4.42 2.31 4.99
N VAL A 73 -5.04 3.04 4.07
CA VAL A 73 -6.30 2.64 3.42
C VAL A 73 -6.16 2.67 1.91
N GLU A 74 -6.87 1.77 1.25
CA GLU A 74 -6.69 1.55 -0.18
C GLU A 74 -7.99 1.17 -0.92
N ILE A 75 -8.06 1.28 -2.25
CA ILE A 75 -7.15 2.03 -3.13
C ILE A 75 -7.90 3.15 -3.84
N VAL A 76 -7.34 4.35 -3.83
CA VAL A 76 -7.85 5.46 -4.65
C VAL A 76 -7.19 5.39 -6.02
N ARG A 77 -8.00 5.31 -7.09
CA ARG A 77 -7.50 5.30 -8.47
C ARG A 77 -7.89 6.57 -9.20
N LEU A 78 -6.90 7.37 -9.62
CA LEU A 78 -7.09 8.62 -10.34
C LEU A 78 -7.09 8.35 -11.86
N LYS A 79 -8.21 8.66 -12.51
CA LYS A 79 -8.51 8.41 -13.92
C LYS A 79 -8.79 9.74 -14.64
N PRO A 80 -8.84 9.76 -16.00
CA PRO A 80 -9.06 11.01 -16.77
C PRO A 80 -10.30 11.84 -16.42
N HIS A 81 -11.31 11.22 -15.81
CA HIS A 81 -12.58 11.86 -15.45
C HIS A 81 -12.85 11.85 -13.95
N THR A 82 -11.82 11.60 -13.13
CA THR A 82 -11.94 11.62 -11.67
C THR A 82 -12.42 12.98 -11.18
N LYS A 83 -13.46 12.98 -10.37
CA LYS A 83 -13.92 14.14 -9.61
C LYS A 83 -13.54 13.93 -8.16
N VAL A 84 -12.59 14.70 -7.66
CA VAL A 84 -12.00 14.48 -6.34
C VAL A 84 -13.02 14.55 -5.19
N ASP A 85 -14.08 15.37 -5.35
CA ASP A 85 -15.15 15.51 -4.36
C ASP A 85 -15.95 14.21 -4.16
N GLU A 86 -15.94 13.30 -5.13
CA GLU A 86 -16.58 11.97 -5.01
C GLU A 86 -15.88 11.06 -3.98
N PHE A 87 -14.65 11.39 -3.56
CA PHE A 87 -13.93 10.67 -2.50
C PHE A 87 -14.26 11.15 -1.08
N THR A 88 -15.17 12.12 -0.90
CA THR A 88 -15.49 12.66 0.44
C THR A 88 -15.88 11.56 1.43
N GLY A 89 -16.78 10.64 1.04
CA GLY A 89 -17.18 9.54 1.94
C GLY A 89 -16.04 8.56 2.26
N PHE A 90 -15.11 8.34 1.32
CA PHE A 90 -13.90 7.55 1.57
C PHE A 90 -13.01 8.23 2.61
N LEU A 91 -12.79 9.54 2.48
CA LEU A 91 -11.95 10.31 3.39
C LEU A 91 -12.57 10.42 4.79
N GLU A 92 -13.88 10.59 4.88
CA GLU A 92 -14.61 10.57 6.16
C GLU A 92 -14.49 9.21 6.86
N CYS A 93 -14.64 8.11 6.12
CA CYS A 93 -14.47 6.75 6.66
C CYS A 93 -13.01 6.51 7.11
N ALA A 94 -12.02 6.85 6.28
CA ALA A 94 -10.60 6.76 6.62
C ALA A 94 -10.25 7.56 7.88
N ALA A 95 -10.78 8.79 8.01
CA ALA A 95 -10.59 9.62 9.19
C ALA A 95 -11.27 9.03 10.43
N ALA A 96 -12.48 8.46 10.30
CA ALA A 96 -13.20 7.82 11.39
C ALA A 96 -12.46 6.57 11.93
N LEU A 97 -11.68 5.92 11.07
CA LEU A 97 -10.79 4.80 11.40
C LEU A 97 -9.43 5.26 11.96
N GLY A 98 -9.12 6.57 11.93
CA GLY A 98 -7.82 7.09 12.32
C GLY A 98 -6.67 6.63 11.42
N ALA A 99 -6.95 6.40 10.13
CA ALA A 99 -5.93 6.06 9.14
C ALA A 99 -4.89 7.17 9.00
N ALA A 100 -3.64 6.80 8.71
CA ALA A 100 -2.57 7.77 8.44
C ALA A 100 -2.40 8.03 6.94
N ASN A 101 -2.36 6.95 6.14
CA ASN A 101 -1.95 7.03 4.74
C ASN A 101 -3.03 6.55 3.77
N ILE A 102 -3.03 7.08 2.55
CA ILE A 102 -3.88 6.61 1.46
C ILE A 102 -2.99 6.12 0.33
N LEU A 103 -3.17 4.86 -0.08
CA LEU A 103 -2.56 4.34 -1.30
C LEU A 103 -3.31 4.88 -2.53
N VAL A 104 -2.58 5.58 -3.40
CA VAL A 104 -3.10 6.19 -4.63
C VAL A 104 -2.44 5.58 -5.86
N ALA A 105 -3.25 5.15 -6.83
CA ALA A 105 -2.79 4.77 -8.16
C ALA A 105 -3.12 5.83 -9.22
N GLY A 106 -2.16 6.13 -10.08
CA GLY A 106 -2.36 6.99 -11.24
C GLY A 106 -2.66 6.19 -12.51
N ASP A 107 -3.93 6.14 -12.90
CA ASP A 107 -4.40 5.48 -14.14
C ASP A 107 -4.58 6.46 -15.31
N ASP A 108 -4.55 7.76 -15.05
CA ASP A 108 -4.63 8.79 -16.07
C ASP A 108 -3.31 8.87 -16.88
N PRO A 109 -3.33 8.58 -18.20
CA PRO A 109 -2.12 8.58 -19.02
C PRO A 109 -1.61 9.99 -19.38
N GLU A 110 -2.31 11.07 -19.01
CA GLU A 110 -1.88 12.45 -19.24
C GLU A 110 -1.22 13.03 -17.97
N PRO A 111 0.13 13.14 -17.91
CA PRO A 111 0.84 13.50 -16.68
C PRO A 111 0.42 14.86 -16.11
N ALA A 112 0.13 15.84 -16.97
CA ALA A 112 -0.27 17.17 -16.52
C ALA A 112 -1.65 17.15 -15.82
N ARG A 113 -2.61 16.41 -16.37
CA ARG A 113 -3.94 16.25 -15.77
C ARG A 113 -3.90 15.39 -14.52
N LEU A 114 -3.09 14.33 -14.53
CA LEU A 114 -2.86 13.50 -13.35
C LEU A 114 -2.25 14.32 -12.20
N THR A 115 -1.25 15.16 -12.50
CA THR A 115 -0.63 16.06 -11.50
C THR A 115 -1.64 17.01 -10.89
N GLN A 116 -2.50 17.63 -11.70
CA GLN A 116 -3.56 18.50 -11.20
C GLN A 116 -4.57 17.74 -10.34
N THR A 117 -4.98 16.55 -10.78
CA THR A 117 -5.97 15.72 -10.07
C THR A 117 -5.41 15.18 -8.75
N PHE A 118 -4.15 14.72 -8.76
CA PHE A 118 -3.44 14.28 -7.56
C PHE A 118 -3.28 15.42 -6.56
N GLY A 119 -2.89 16.61 -7.01
CA GLY A 119 -2.81 17.79 -6.14
C GLY A 119 -4.15 18.17 -5.50
N ALA A 120 -5.24 18.15 -6.28
CA ALA A 120 -6.58 18.41 -5.77
C ALA A 120 -7.04 17.33 -4.76
N PHE A 121 -6.73 16.05 -5.03
CA PHE A 121 -7.02 14.95 -4.12
C PHE A 121 -6.23 15.06 -2.81
N ALA A 122 -4.92 15.28 -2.88
CA ALA A 122 -4.06 15.43 -1.72
C ALA A 122 -4.48 16.65 -0.87
N GLN A 123 -4.88 17.77 -1.50
CA GLN A 123 -5.42 18.93 -0.79
C GLN A 123 -6.72 18.60 -0.05
N LEU A 124 -7.60 17.79 -0.63
CA LEU A 124 -8.83 17.34 0.02
C LEU A 124 -8.51 16.39 1.18
N ALA A 125 -7.63 15.41 0.98
CA ALA A 125 -7.18 14.46 1.99
C ALA A 125 -6.52 15.15 3.20
N ALA A 126 -5.78 16.24 2.98
CA ALA A 126 -5.14 17.01 4.04
C ALA A 126 -6.15 17.56 5.07
N ARG A 127 -7.40 17.83 4.67
CA ARG A 127 -8.46 18.30 5.60
C ARG A 127 -8.85 17.25 6.63
N TYR A 128 -8.53 15.99 6.37
CA TYR A 128 -8.79 14.84 7.21
C TYR A 128 -7.54 14.33 7.92
N GLY A 129 -6.39 15.02 7.77
CA GLY A 129 -5.11 14.60 8.35
C GLY A 129 -4.48 13.39 7.66
N LEU A 130 -4.88 13.09 6.43
CA LEU A 130 -4.41 11.94 5.65
C LEU A 130 -3.30 12.34 4.66
N THR A 131 -2.32 11.47 4.46
CA THR A 131 -1.39 11.58 3.32
C THR A 131 -2.00 10.99 2.05
N ALA A 132 -1.43 11.32 0.90
CA ALA A 132 -1.73 10.70 -0.38
C ALA A 132 -0.44 10.16 -0.99
N ASP A 133 -0.28 8.85 -1.04
CA ASP A 133 0.95 8.18 -1.44
C ASP A 133 0.79 7.54 -2.82
N LEU A 134 1.42 8.16 -3.84
CA LEU A 134 1.33 7.74 -5.23
C LEU A 134 2.24 6.53 -5.47
N GLU A 135 1.63 5.38 -5.71
CA GLU A 135 2.30 4.15 -6.06
C GLU A 135 2.61 4.12 -7.56
N PHE A 136 3.88 3.84 -7.90
CA PHE A 136 4.26 3.58 -9.28
C PHE A 136 4.11 2.09 -9.60
N MET A 137 3.46 1.80 -10.72
CA MET A 137 3.22 0.44 -11.22
C MET A 137 3.50 0.40 -12.72
N PRO A 138 4.36 -0.51 -13.21
CA PRO A 138 4.83 -0.50 -14.60
C PRO A 138 3.75 -0.54 -15.70
N TRP A 139 2.53 -0.99 -15.37
CA TRP A 139 1.37 -1.11 -16.27
C TRP A 139 0.34 0.03 -16.13
N THR A 140 0.58 1.01 -15.26
CA THR A 140 -0.34 2.14 -15.03
C THR A 140 0.13 3.41 -15.76
N GLY A 141 -0.55 4.53 -15.54
CA GLY A 141 -0.13 5.85 -16.03
C GLY A 141 1.12 6.39 -15.33
N VAL A 142 1.54 5.79 -14.20
CA VAL A 142 2.75 6.15 -13.44
C VAL A 142 3.63 4.92 -13.34
N ARG A 143 4.63 4.82 -14.20
CA ARG A 143 5.31 3.55 -14.48
C ARG A 143 6.53 3.31 -13.62
N ASN A 144 7.12 4.35 -13.04
CA ASN A 144 8.37 4.28 -12.29
C ASN A 144 8.47 5.40 -11.25
N ALA A 145 9.47 5.31 -10.37
CA ALA A 145 9.69 6.27 -9.29
C ALA A 145 9.94 7.71 -9.79
N ALA A 146 10.59 7.89 -10.95
CA ALA A 146 10.85 9.22 -11.49
C ALA A 146 9.56 9.93 -11.94
N GLU A 147 8.64 9.20 -12.57
CA GLU A 147 7.31 9.71 -12.93
C GLU A 147 6.48 10.04 -11.69
N ALA A 148 6.46 9.14 -10.69
CA ALA A 148 5.76 9.40 -9.42
C ALA A 148 6.30 10.64 -8.71
N LYS A 149 7.62 10.78 -8.63
CA LYS A 149 8.29 11.96 -8.08
C LYS A 149 7.87 13.24 -8.80
N ALA A 150 7.92 13.25 -10.13
CA ALA A 150 7.56 14.43 -10.92
C ALA A 150 6.11 14.88 -10.67
N ILE A 151 5.17 13.93 -10.56
CA ILE A 151 3.76 14.21 -10.24
C ILE A 151 3.61 14.75 -8.81
N VAL A 152 4.23 14.10 -7.83
CA VAL A 152 4.15 14.50 -6.41
C VAL A 152 4.75 15.88 -6.18
N GLU A 153 5.92 16.16 -6.77
CA GLU A 153 6.57 17.48 -6.68
C GLU A 153 5.76 18.56 -7.44
N GLY A 154 5.27 18.24 -8.64
CA GLY A 154 4.46 19.14 -9.46
C GLY A 154 3.11 19.50 -8.82
N ALA A 155 2.53 18.58 -8.05
CA ALA A 155 1.29 18.81 -7.31
C ALA A 155 1.47 19.76 -6.11
N GLY A 156 2.68 19.87 -5.57
CA GLY A 156 3.05 20.84 -4.55
C GLY A 156 2.32 20.72 -3.20
N GLN A 157 1.61 19.63 -2.93
CA GLN A 157 0.89 19.42 -1.66
C GLN A 157 1.82 18.81 -0.59
N PRO A 158 1.94 19.36 0.62
CA PRO A 158 2.86 18.85 1.65
C PRO A 158 2.62 17.41 2.10
N ASN A 159 1.38 16.91 2.02
CA ASN A 159 0.98 15.56 2.40
C ASN A 159 1.02 14.54 1.23
N GLY A 160 1.46 14.97 0.04
CA GLY A 160 1.69 14.06 -1.09
C GLY A 160 3.01 13.31 -0.93
N GLY A 161 3.01 12.00 -1.17
CA GLY A 161 4.18 11.14 -1.10
C GLY A 161 4.27 10.18 -2.27
N VAL A 162 5.39 9.46 -2.36
CA VAL A 162 5.61 8.34 -3.27
C VAL A 162 5.61 7.06 -2.45
N LEU A 163 4.77 6.10 -2.85
CA LEU A 163 4.80 4.77 -2.28
C LEU A 163 5.81 3.90 -3.04
N ALA A 164 6.84 3.43 -2.34
CA ALA A 164 7.76 2.43 -2.86
C ALA A 164 7.25 1.03 -2.50
N ASP A 165 6.88 0.26 -3.49
CA ASP A 165 6.59 -1.18 -3.37
C ASP A 165 7.78 -1.99 -3.91
N ALA A 166 8.23 -2.99 -3.14
CA ALA A 166 9.41 -3.79 -3.48
C ALA A 166 9.27 -4.52 -4.84
N LEU A 167 8.09 -5.07 -5.13
CA LEU A 167 7.81 -5.71 -6.42
C LEU A 167 7.88 -4.68 -7.53
N HIS A 168 7.18 -3.54 -7.41
CA HIS A 168 7.15 -2.55 -8.48
C HIS A 168 8.51 -1.90 -8.74
N TRP A 169 9.30 -1.65 -7.69
CA TRP A 169 10.69 -1.21 -7.83
C TRP A 169 11.54 -2.21 -8.61
N ASP A 170 11.48 -3.50 -8.27
CA ASP A 170 12.23 -4.53 -8.98
C ASP A 170 11.79 -4.62 -10.46
N ARG A 171 10.47 -4.64 -10.71
CA ARG A 171 9.90 -4.74 -12.07
C ARG A 171 10.12 -3.49 -12.93
N THR A 172 10.59 -2.40 -12.35
CA THR A 172 10.99 -1.18 -13.06
C THR A 172 12.52 -1.03 -13.21
N GLY A 173 13.27 -2.07 -12.86
CA GLY A 173 14.71 -2.17 -13.08
C GLY A 173 15.56 -2.16 -11.80
N GLY A 174 14.94 -2.00 -10.63
CA GLY A 174 15.60 -2.25 -9.34
C GLY A 174 16.81 -1.35 -9.07
N LYS A 175 16.81 -0.10 -9.55
CA LYS A 175 17.92 0.83 -9.32
C LYS A 175 17.76 1.54 -7.99
N VAL A 176 18.79 1.49 -7.16
CA VAL A 176 18.81 2.17 -5.85
C VAL A 176 18.72 3.69 -6.02
N GLU A 177 19.30 4.22 -7.08
CA GLU A 177 19.31 5.66 -7.39
C GLU A 177 17.90 6.21 -7.57
N ASP A 178 16.96 5.40 -8.09
CA ASP A 178 15.58 5.80 -8.29
C ASP A 178 14.91 6.13 -6.94
N LEU A 179 15.16 5.30 -5.92
CA LEU A 179 14.64 5.50 -4.56
C LEU A 179 15.40 6.61 -3.81
N GLN A 180 16.72 6.67 -3.94
CA GLN A 180 17.54 7.71 -3.30
C GLN A 180 17.24 9.11 -3.86
N SER A 181 16.71 9.20 -5.08
CA SER A 181 16.28 10.46 -5.67
C SER A 181 14.99 11.01 -5.05
N LEU A 182 14.21 10.18 -4.35
CA LEU A 182 12.97 10.57 -3.69
C LEU A 182 13.29 11.35 -2.41
N PRO A 183 12.67 12.53 -2.16
CA PRO A 183 12.85 13.24 -0.91
C PRO A 183 12.36 12.39 0.27
N ALA A 184 13.18 12.23 1.31
CA ALA A 184 12.84 11.36 2.46
C ALA A 184 11.51 11.75 3.15
N ASN A 185 11.17 13.05 3.17
CA ASN A 185 9.91 13.56 3.72
C ASN A 185 8.70 13.32 2.81
N ARG A 186 8.87 12.63 1.68
CA ARG A 186 7.83 12.22 0.74
C ARG A 186 7.61 10.71 0.73
N ILE A 187 8.24 9.98 1.64
CA ILE A 187 8.05 8.53 1.80
C ILE A 187 7.43 8.30 3.17
N HIS A 188 6.11 8.18 3.24
CA HIS A 188 5.39 8.04 4.51
C HIS A 188 5.33 6.58 5.00
N TYR A 189 5.37 5.62 4.07
CA TYR A 189 5.52 4.18 4.30
C TYR A 189 6.03 3.51 3.02
N PHE A 190 6.43 2.24 3.09
CA PHE A 190 6.77 1.43 1.91
C PHE A 190 6.22 0.02 2.03
N GLN A 191 6.01 -0.65 0.90
CA GLN A 191 5.49 -2.01 0.85
C GLN A 191 6.61 -3.03 0.64
N LEU A 192 6.59 -4.10 1.45
CA LEU A 192 7.57 -5.17 1.42
C LEU A 192 6.91 -6.51 1.08
N CYS A 193 7.48 -7.17 0.08
CA CYS A 193 7.19 -8.54 -0.31
C CYS A 193 8.44 -9.14 -0.95
N ASP A 194 8.34 -10.37 -1.47
CA ASP A 194 9.28 -10.87 -2.48
C ASP A 194 8.49 -11.38 -3.70
N ALA A 195 9.20 -11.77 -4.76
CA ALA A 195 8.59 -12.36 -5.94
C ALA A 195 9.58 -13.24 -6.72
N PRO A 196 9.11 -14.16 -7.58
CA PRO A 196 9.99 -14.99 -8.40
C PRO A 196 10.99 -14.16 -9.23
N ALA A 197 12.23 -14.63 -9.34
CA ALA A 197 13.27 -13.99 -10.16
C ALA A 197 12.92 -14.05 -11.66
N GLU A 198 12.38 -15.18 -12.10
CA GLU A 198 11.91 -15.40 -13.47
C GLU A 198 10.41 -15.10 -13.55
N TYR A 199 10.03 -14.29 -14.53
CA TYR A 199 8.64 -13.88 -14.73
C TYR A 199 8.34 -13.49 -16.18
N ASP A 200 7.05 -13.50 -16.53
CA ASP A 200 6.58 -12.90 -17.77
C ASP A 200 6.59 -11.36 -17.64
N ARG A 201 7.35 -10.71 -18.53
CA ARG A 201 7.53 -9.25 -18.57
C ARG A 201 6.38 -8.51 -19.25
N SER A 202 5.39 -9.21 -19.79
CA SER A 202 4.18 -8.59 -20.31
C SER A 202 3.37 -7.92 -19.19
N ASP A 203 2.55 -6.92 -19.52
CA ASP A 203 1.65 -6.30 -18.54
C ASP A 203 0.75 -7.34 -17.85
N ALA A 204 0.31 -8.37 -18.59
CA ALA A 204 -0.49 -9.46 -18.03
C ALA A 204 0.31 -10.30 -17.00
N GLY A 205 1.58 -10.59 -17.30
CA GLY A 205 2.48 -11.29 -16.38
C GLY A 205 2.77 -10.50 -15.11
N LEU A 206 3.05 -9.20 -15.27
CA LEU A 206 3.28 -8.28 -14.15
C LEU A 206 2.05 -8.16 -13.24
N ILE A 207 0.87 -7.97 -13.82
CA ILE A 207 -0.41 -7.91 -13.08
C ILE A 207 -0.70 -9.22 -12.37
N SER A 208 -0.43 -10.37 -13.03
CA SER A 208 -0.62 -11.70 -12.44
C SER A 208 0.21 -11.87 -11.17
N ILE A 209 1.50 -11.51 -11.20
CA ILE A 209 2.38 -11.59 -10.03
C ILE A 209 1.91 -10.62 -8.94
N ALA A 210 1.60 -9.37 -9.29
CA ALA A 210 1.18 -8.37 -8.31
C ALA A 210 -0.11 -8.75 -7.57
N ARG A 211 -0.99 -9.54 -8.20
CA ARG A 211 -2.30 -9.92 -7.64
C ARG A 211 -2.35 -11.31 -7.01
N GLY A 212 -1.30 -12.11 -7.12
CA GLY A 212 -1.34 -13.48 -6.58
C GLY A 212 -0.05 -14.28 -6.63
N GLY A 213 1.02 -13.73 -7.20
CA GLY A 213 2.33 -14.38 -7.32
C GLY A 213 3.41 -13.82 -6.41
N ARG A 214 3.06 -12.97 -5.44
CA ARG A 214 4.02 -12.49 -4.43
C ARG A 214 4.40 -13.63 -3.48
N LEU A 215 5.60 -13.54 -2.92
CA LEU A 215 6.21 -14.49 -1.98
C LEU A 215 6.52 -13.79 -0.65
N LEU A 216 6.84 -14.59 0.38
CA LEU A 216 7.35 -14.04 1.64
C LEU A 216 8.71 -13.37 1.41
N PRO A 217 9.02 -12.25 2.09
CA PRO A 217 10.34 -11.61 2.05
C PRO A 217 11.49 -12.62 2.25
N GLY A 218 12.40 -12.72 1.28
CA GLY A 218 13.54 -13.64 1.31
C GLY A 218 13.31 -15.00 0.65
N GLU A 219 12.11 -15.27 0.12
CA GLU A 219 11.81 -16.49 -0.64
C GLU A 219 11.83 -16.29 -2.16
N GLY A 220 12.10 -15.07 -2.63
CA GLY A 220 12.12 -14.73 -4.05
C GLY A 220 13.46 -14.23 -4.55
N GLY A 221 13.42 -13.41 -5.60
CA GLY A 221 14.58 -12.92 -6.34
C GLY A 221 14.79 -11.42 -6.25
N ILE A 222 13.99 -10.68 -5.48
CA ILE A 222 14.14 -9.23 -5.35
C ILE A 222 15.37 -8.92 -4.47
N ASP A 223 16.20 -7.95 -4.85
CA ASP A 223 17.29 -7.44 -4.00
C ASP A 223 16.74 -6.58 -2.85
N LEU A 224 16.05 -7.23 -1.91
CA LEU A 224 15.46 -6.60 -0.73
C LEU A 224 16.50 -5.86 0.13
N PRO A 225 17.74 -6.36 0.32
CA PRO A 225 18.76 -5.60 1.03
C PRO A 225 19.08 -4.25 0.36
N ALA A 226 19.18 -4.19 -0.96
CA ALA A 226 19.39 -2.93 -1.68
C ALA A 226 18.16 -2.01 -1.54
N PHE A 227 16.95 -2.54 -1.76
CA PHE A 227 15.68 -1.81 -1.62
C PHE A 227 15.54 -1.15 -0.25
N VAL A 228 15.71 -1.93 0.82
CA VAL A 228 15.51 -1.50 2.20
C VAL A 228 16.54 -0.45 2.65
N ARG A 229 17.80 -0.55 2.20
CA ARG A 229 18.85 0.44 2.49
C ARG A 229 18.67 1.76 1.75
N ALA A 230 17.98 1.74 0.60
CA ALA A 230 17.73 2.94 -0.18
C ALA A 230 16.63 3.83 0.44
N LEU A 231 15.84 3.28 1.36
CA LEU A 231 14.71 3.95 2.00
C LEU A 231 15.06 4.46 3.40
N PRO A 232 14.36 5.51 3.91
CA PRO A 232 14.62 6.04 5.25
C PRO A 232 14.49 4.97 6.34
N ALA A 233 15.32 5.08 7.39
CA ALA A 233 15.46 4.04 8.41
C ALA A 233 14.23 3.92 9.34
N ASP A 234 13.44 4.97 9.48
CA ASP A 234 12.34 5.14 10.44
C ASP A 234 10.95 5.02 9.82
N VAL A 235 10.86 4.90 8.50
CA VAL A 235 9.59 4.79 7.78
C VAL A 235 8.92 3.42 8.04
N PRO A 236 7.60 3.39 8.33
CA PRO A 236 6.82 2.16 8.50
C PRO A 236 6.89 1.20 7.29
N VAL A 237 6.85 -0.09 7.59
CA VAL A 237 6.83 -1.18 6.58
C VAL A 237 5.44 -1.78 6.50
N SER A 238 4.76 -1.67 5.35
CA SER A 238 3.53 -2.41 5.09
C SER A 238 3.86 -3.74 4.41
N ILE A 239 3.49 -4.85 5.02
CA ILE A 239 3.84 -6.19 4.52
C ILE A 239 2.72 -6.64 3.58
N GLU A 240 2.96 -6.55 2.27
CA GLU A 240 1.95 -6.78 1.22
C GLU A 240 2.24 -8.02 0.37
N ILE A 241 1.62 -9.14 0.76
CA ILE A 241 1.90 -10.47 0.19
C ILE A 241 0.66 -11.03 -0.49
N ALA A 242 0.32 -10.45 -1.64
CA ALA A 242 -0.69 -10.98 -2.56
C ALA A 242 -0.26 -12.34 -3.13
N SER A 243 -0.60 -13.42 -2.44
CA SER A 243 -0.17 -14.79 -2.77
C SER A 243 -1.33 -15.79 -2.77
N ALA A 244 -1.74 -16.23 -3.95
CA ALA A 244 -2.80 -17.23 -4.09
C ALA A 244 -2.41 -18.58 -3.47
N ASP A 245 -1.13 -18.95 -3.57
CA ASP A 245 -0.60 -20.18 -2.99
C ASP A 245 -0.66 -20.15 -1.45
N LEU A 246 -0.22 -19.08 -0.81
CA LEU A 246 -0.32 -18.94 0.65
C LEU A 246 -1.78 -18.89 1.12
N VAL A 247 -2.66 -18.23 0.35
CA VAL A 247 -4.10 -18.20 0.64
C VAL A 247 -4.69 -19.61 0.62
N HIS A 248 -4.26 -20.45 -0.31
CA HIS A 248 -4.72 -21.84 -0.41
C HIS A 248 -4.19 -22.74 0.73
N ARG A 249 -2.95 -22.54 1.17
CA ARG A 249 -2.25 -23.48 2.07
C ARG A 249 -2.31 -23.13 3.55
N LEU A 250 -2.53 -21.86 3.91
CA LEU A 250 -2.38 -21.36 5.28
C LEU A 250 -3.65 -20.69 5.79
N SER A 251 -3.81 -20.64 7.11
CA SER A 251 -4.82 -19.77 7.73
C SER A 251 -4.41 -18.29 7.62
N PRO A 252 -5.34 -17.32 7.70
CA PRO A 252 -5.00 -15.90 7.74
C PRO A 252 -4.01 -15.53 8.85
N ARG A 253 -4.17 -16.13 10.04
CA ARG A 253 -3.27 -15.92 11.19
C ARG A 253 -1.86 -16.46 10.92
N ASP A 254 -1.75 -17.63 10.28
CA ASP A 254 -0.45 -18.20 9.93
C ASP A 254 0.23 -17.38 8.83
N ARG A 255 -0.52 -16.90 7.83
CA ARG A 255 0.00 -15.98 6.82
C ARG A 255 0.57 -14.72 7.46
N ALA A 256 -0.20 -14.05 8.32
CA ALA A 256 0.24 -12.84 9.02
C ALA A 256 1.49 -13.12 9.90
N THR A 257 1.51 -14.24 10.62
CA THR A 257 2.66 -14.61 11.48
C THR A 257 3.93 -14.86 10.66
N GLN A 258 3.83 -15.64 9.58
CA GLN A 258 4.96 -15.95 8.70
C GLN A 258 5.45 -14.70 7.96
N ALA A 259 4.53 -13.87 7.46
CA ALA A 259 4.82 -12.61 6.80
C ALA A 259 5.61 -11.65 7.71
N LEU A 260 5.16 -11.46 8.95
CA LEU A 260 5.84 -10.61 9.92
C LEU A 260 7.23 -11.15 10.29
N ALA A 261 7.35 -12.46 10.50
CA ALA A 261 8.63 -13.09 10.83
C ALA A 261 9.64 -12.93 9.68
N ALA A 262 9.21 -13.18 8.44
CA ALA A 262 10.02 -13.02 7.24
C ALA A 262 10.48 -11.57 7.07
N ALA A 263 9.57 -10.60 7.15
CA ALA A 263 9.91 -9.18 7.05
C ALA A 263 10.90 -8.74 8.13
N LYS A 264 10.69 -9.12 9.40
CA LYS A 264 11.62 -8.80 10.50
C LYS A 264 13.01 -9.39 10.25
N ALA A 265 13.10 -10.62 9.76
CA ALA A 265 14.38 -11.25 9.41
C ALA A 265 15.07 -10.50 8.25
N THR A 266 14.35 -10.16 7.18
CA THR A 266 14.89 -9.37 6.06
C THR A 266 15.41 -8.01 6.51
N ILE A 267 14.64 -7.27 7.33
CA ILE A 267 15.07 -5.97 7.86
C ILE A 267 16.30 -6.11 8.76
N ALA A 268 16.30 -7.09 9.67
CA ALA A 268 17.42 -7.32 10.59
C ALA A 268 18.72 -7.71 9.87
N ASN A 269 18.63 -8.45 8.76
CA ASN A 269 19.80 -8.86 7.97
C ASN A 269 20.32 -7.77 7.02
N THR A 270 19.60 -6.64 6.92
CA THR A 270 19.93 -5.55 5.99
C THR A 270 20.62 -4.37 6.67
N LEU A 271 20.42 -4.22 7.98
CA LEU A 271 21.01 -3.21 8.87
C LEU A 271 22.32 -3.71 9.48
#